data_AF-A0A139RJL4-F1
#
_entry.id   AF-A0A139RJL4-F1
#
_cell.length_a   1.000
_cell.length_b   1.000
_cell.length_c   1.000
_cell.angle_alpha   90.00
_cell.angle_beta   90.00
_cell.angle_gamma   90.00
#
_symmetry.space_group_name_H-M   'P 1'
#
loop_
_entity.id
_entity.type
_entity.pdbx_description
1 polymer ?
#
loop_
_entity_poly.entity_id
_entity_poly.type
_entity_poly.pdbx_seq_one_letter_code
_entity_poly.pdbx_strand_id
1 'polypeptide(L)'
;MKSIGVIEKLKSLSKQEGLLLGVILSIFLPFYLFVIIFISYLLWLVYTGEMKGILKRLSQHPILLFFIAYSTAISLLAQNVMGVVSSVAMFLFAIFFYYYQAQLTPKFFRLTIEGVLASSVLAAVFAALEHFQIVKKFDYTFLSPRMQVWHQNRAEVAFFNPNYYGIICCFCIMIGFYLISTTKLRWLRIFSMIAIFANLFGLNFTQNRTAFPAIIFGAIIYLFTTIKNWRAFWLSIGVFGVGLAFLFSSDLGVRMGTLDSSMEERVSIWNAGMALFKQNPFWGEGPLTYMHSFPRIGAPYHEHAHSIYIDTILSYGVVGTVLLGIASATPVRMLIDMSQVPSKRPILGLYLSFLTVVAVHGIFDLALFWIQSSFIFLLVMCSLPLKHSMIDELVD
;
A
#
# COMPACT_ATOMS: atom_id res chain seq x y z
N MET A 1 -20.73 -25.47 9.24
CA MET A 1 -20.43 -24.73 10.48
C MET A 1 -21.34 -23.53 10.58
N LYS A 2 -22.04 -23.31 11.69
CA LYS A 2 -22.82 -22.06 11.91
C LYS A 2 -21.82 -20.90 11.89
N SER A 3 -22.07 -19.92 11.02
CA SER A 3 -21.25 -18.72 10.87
C SER A 3 -21.24 -17.92 12.16
N ILE A 4 -20.08 -17.87 12.82
CA ILE A 4 -19.83 -17.02 13.97
C ILE A 4 -19.87 -15.56 13.48
N GLY A 5 -20.74 -14.73 14.07
CA GLY A 5 -20.91 -13.32 13.66
C GLY A 5 -19.63 -12.49 13.88
N VAL A 6 -19.48 -11.32 13.24
CA VAL A 6 -18.29 -10.46 13.39
C VAL A 6 -17.99 -10.11 14.86
N ILE A 7 -19.03 -9.82 15.64
CA ILE A 7 -18.93 -9.55 17.09
C ILE A 7 -18.32 -10.73 17.83
N GLU A 8 -18.66 -11.93 17.40
CA GLU A 8 -18.32 -13.19 18.02
C GLU A 8 -16.88 -13.60 17.60
N LYS A 9 -16.48 -13.27 16.36
CA LYS A 9 -15.06 -13.27 15.92
C LYS A 9 -14.21 -12.29 16.74
N LEU A 10 -14.67 -11.07 16.99
CA LEU A 10 -13.96 -10.08 17.80
C LEU A 10 -13.80 -10.52 19.27
N LYS A 11 -14.87 -11.07 19.87
CA LYS A 11 -14.84 -11.60 21.25
C LYS A 11 -13.86 -12.76 21.43
N SER A 12 -13.57 -13.49 20.37
CA SER A 12 -12.66 -14.63 20.39
C SER A 12 -11.18 -14.28 20.18
N LEU A 13 -10.86 -13.00 19.96
CA LEU A 13 -9.46 -12.55 19.88
C LEU A 13 -8.82 -12.57 21.26
N SER A 14 -7.56 -13.00 21.31
CA SER A 14 -6.71 -12.73 22.46
C SER A 14 -6.51 -11.22 22.63
N LYS A 15 -6.13 -10.80 23.85
CA LYS A 15 -5.82 -9.39 24.13
C LYS A 15 -4.71 -8.85 23.21
N GLN A 16 -3.74 -9.68 22.88
CA GLN A 16 -2.63 -9.32 21.99
C GLN A 16 -3.09 -9.12 20.54
N GLU A 17 -3.93 -10.02 20.01
CA GLU A 17 -4.53 -9.88 18.68
C GLU A 17 -5.45 -8.66 18.60
N GLY A 18 -6.22 -8.38 19.65
CA GLY A 18 -7.07 -7.18 19.73
C GLY A 18 -6.27 -5.87 19.68
N LEU A 19 -5.17 -5.78 20.44
CA LEU A 19 -4.25 -4.64 20.38
C LEU A 19 -3.60 -4.49 19.00
N LEU A 20 -3.12 -5.61 18.43
CA LEU A 20 -2.51 -5.61 17.10
C LEU A 20 -3.50 -5.15 16.02
N LEU A 21 -4.75 -5.64 16.07
CA LEU A 21 -5.81 -5.20 15.17
C LEU A 21 -6.08 -3.69 15.34
N GLY A 22 -6.13 -3.17 16.57
CA GLY A 22 -6.30 -1.74 16.83
C GLY A 22 -5.21 -0.89 16.18
N VAL A 23 -3.94 -1.32 16.29
CA VAL A 23 -2.81 -0.64 15.62
C VAL A 23 -2.95 -0.71 14.11
N ILE A 24 -3.33 -1.86 13.54
CA ILE A 24 -3.54 -2.01 12.09
C ILE A 24 -4.65 -1.09 11.60
N LEU A 25 -5.80 -1.01 12.29
CA LEU A 25 -6.92 -0.17 11.86
C LEU A 25 -6.64 1.33 12.06
N SER A 26 -5.70 1.68 12.95
CA SER A 26 -5.31 3.08 13.16
C SER A 26 -4.64 3.72 11.95
N ILE A 27 -4.26 2.96 10.90
CA ILE A 27 -3.76 3.51 9.63
C ILE A 27 -4.74 4.46 8.94
N PHE A 28 -6.04 4.36 9.24
CA PHE A 28 -7.08 5.25 8.71
C PHE A 28 -7.25 6.56 9.49
N LEU A 29 -6.54 6.71 10.62
CA LEU A 29 -6.43 7.98 11.34
C LEU A 29 -5.40 8.90 10.65
N PRO A 30 -5.44 10.22 10.91
CA PRO A 30 -4.39 11.13 10.46
C PRO A 30 -3.00 10.57 10.73
N PHE A 31 -2.10 10.62 9.75
CA PHE A 31 -0.87 9.84 9.76
C PHE A 31 -0.01 10.05 11.02
N TYR A 32 -0.01 11.24 11.62
CA TYR A 32 0.74 11.51 12.84
C TYR A 32 0.17 10.77 14.06
N LEU A 33 -1.15 10.60 14.15
CA LEU A 33 -1.78 9.76 15.18
C LEU A 33 -1.43 8.29 14.97
N PHE A 34 -1.46 7.83 13.71
CA PHE A 34 -1.02 6.49 13.36
C PHE A 34 0.44 6.25 13.80
N VAL A 35 1.35 7.19 13.49
CA VAL A 35 2.77 7.10 13.89
C VAL A 35 2.90 7.02 15.41
N ILE A 36 2.18 7.86 16.17
CA ILE A 36 2.21 7.82 17.64
C ILE A 36 1.75 6.45 18.17
N ILE A 37 0.65 5.92 17.65
CA ILE A 37 0.12 4.61 18.05
C ILE A 37 1.09 3.49 17.68
N PHE A 38 1.65 3.54 16.47
CA PHE A 38 2.62 2.57 15.97
C PHE A 38 3.89 2.53 16.83
N ILE A 39 4.49 3.69 17.12
CA ILE A 39 5.69 3.78 17.98
C ILE A 39 5.37 3.34 19.40
N SER A 40 4.22 3.75 19.96
CA SER A 40 3.78 3.31 21.29
C SER A 40 3.63 1.78 21.37
N TYR A 41 3.14 1.15 20.31
CA TYR A 41 3.03 -0.30 20.24
C TYR A 41 4.41 -0.99 20.18
N LEU A 42 5.36 -0.45 19.42
CA LEU A 42 6.72 -0.98 19.38
C LEU A 42 7.42 -0.85 20.75
N LEU A 43 7.23 0.26 21.46
CA LEU A 43 7.72 0.43 22.83
C LEU A 43 7.06 -0.55 23.79
N TRP A 44 5.76 -0.82 23.62
CA TRP A 44 5.06 -1.85 24.38
C TRP A 44 5.65 -3.25 24.14
N LEU A 45 6.04 -3.60 22.91
CA LEU A 45 6.73 -4.87 22.61
C LEU A 45 8.13 -4.96 23.24
N VAL A 46 8.81 -3.84 23.45
CA VAL A 46 10.05 -3.79 24.23
C VAL A 46 9.75 -4.06 25.71
N TYR A 47 8.73 -3.38 26.26
CA TYR A 47 8.33 -3.52 27.65
C TYR A 47 7.87 -4.95 28.01
N THR A 48 7.14 -5.63 27.11
CA THR A 48 6.69 -7.02 27.33
C THR A 48 7.78 -8.07 27.08
N GLY A 49 8.94 -7.67 26.54
CA GLY A 49 10.05 -8.58 26.23
C GLY A 49 9.93 -9.34 24.91
N GLU A 50 8.83 -9.16 24.16
CA GLU A 50 8.59 -9.78 22.85
C GLU A 50 9.65 -9.40 21.80
N MET A 51 10.23 -8.20 21.94
CA MET A 51 11.25 -7.67 21.02
C MET A 51 12.44 -8.62 20.81
N LYS A 52 12.89 -9.33 21.85
CA LYS A 52 14.03 -10.26 21.74
C LYS A 52 13.73 -11.40 20.77
N GLY A 53 12.52 -11.96 20.83
CA GLY A 53 12.07 -13.02 19.94
C GLY A 53 11.93 -12.53 18.50
N ILE A 54 11.42 -11.31 18.31
CA ILE A 54 11.28 -10.68 16.99
C ILE A 54 12.65 -10.49 16.34
N LEU A 55 13.61 -9.88 17.05
CA LEU A 55 14.95 -9.63 16.52
C LEU A 55 15.68 -10.93 16.19
N LYS A 56 15.52 -11.99 17.01
CA LYS A 56 16.07 -13.31 16.70
C LYS A 56 15.50 -13.87 15.39
N ARG A 57 14.20 -13.76 15.14
CA ARG A 57 13.60 -14.20 13.85
C ARG A 57 14.05 -13.33 12.68
N LEU A 58 14.08 -12.01 12.86
CA LEU A 58 14.52 -11.08 11.83
C LEU A 58 15.96 -11.33 11.39
N SER A 59 16.83 -11.78 12.32
CA SER A 59 18.23 -12.17 11.99
C SER A 59 18.35 -13.30 10.97
N GLN A 60 17.28 -14.08 10.74
CA GLN A 60 17.23 -15.12 9.70
C GLN A 60 17.08 -14.55 8.28
N HIS A 61 16.95 -13.22 8.14
CA HIS A 61 16.84 -12.53 6.86
C HIS A 61 17.99 -11.54 6.65
N PRO A 62 19.24 -12.05 6.57
CA PRO A 62 20.44 -11.22 6.55
C PRO A 62 20.49 -10.28 5.35
N ILE A 63 19.95 -10.65 4.19
CA ILE A 63 19.95 -9.80 3.00
C ILE A 63 19.05 -8.57 3.18
N LEU A 64 17.87 -8.72 3.81
CA LEU A 64 16.99 -7.60 4.11
C LEU A 64 17.65 -6.65 5.13
N LEU A 65 18.23 -7.21 6.19
CA LEU A 65 18.95 -6.42 7.19
C LEU A 65 20.16 -5.72 6.59
N PHE A 66 20.89 -6.38 5.71
CA PHE A 66 22.02 -5.80 5.00
C PHE A 66 21.56 -4.67 4.06
N PHE A 67 20.44 -4.82 3.34
CA PHE A 67 19.86 -3.74 2.53
C PHE A 67 19.49 -2.52 3.39
N ILE A 68 18.87 -2.71 4.55
CA ILE A 68 18.50 -1.62 5.46
C ILE A 68 19.75 -0.93 6.04
N ALA A 69 20.74 -1.70 6.46
CA ALA A 69 22.02 -1.17 6.94
C ALA A 69 22.76 -0.40 5.84
N TYR A 70 22.79 -0.97 4.63
CA TYR A 70 23.33 -0.33 3.43
C TYR A 70 22.64 1.01 3.14
N SER A 71 21.30 1.01 3.10
CA SER A 71 20.49 2.22 2.89
C SER A 71 20.81 3.29 3.93
N THR A 72 20.96 2.91 5.19
CA THR A 72 21.32 3.85 6.27
C THR A 72 22.72 4.41 6.06
N ALA A 73 23.69 3.57 5.70
CA ALA A 73 25.08 3.97 5.50
C ALA A 73 25.23 4.96 4.34
N ILE A 74 24.62 4.68 3.18
CA ILE A 74 24.69 5.59 2.03
C ILE A 74 23.97 6.93 2.32
N SER A 75 22.88 6.93 3.09
CA SER A 75 22.23 8.16 3.53
C SER A 75 23.12 8.99 4.45
N LEU A 76 23.83 8.35 5.39
CA LEU A 76 24.78 9.04 6.27
C LEU A 76 25.95 9.64 5.48
N LEU A 77 26.52 8.88 4.55
CA LEU A 77 27.62 9.33 3.70
C LEU A 77 27.21 10.52 2.81
N ALA A 78 25.98 10.50 2.30
CA ALA A 78 25.41 11.59 1.51
C ALA A 78 24.92 12.78 2.36
N GLN A 79 24.93 12.68 3.70
CA GLN A 79 24.31 13.68 4.59
C GLN A 79 22.79 13.84 4.34
N ASN A 80 22.15 12.80 3.83
CA ASN A 80 20.72 12.74 3.57
C ASN A 80 19.96 12.32 4.84
N VAL A 81 19.63 13.30 5.67
CA VAL A 81 18.92 13.09 6.96
C VAL A 81 17.56 12.39 6.75
N MET A 82 16.80 12.81 5.74
CA MET A 82 15.50 12.20 5.45
C MET A 82 15.65 10.74 4.99
N GLY A 83 16.72 10.43 4.25
CA GLY A 83 17.08 9.06 3.90
C GLY A 83 17.36 8.20 5.14
N VAL A 84 18.10 8.71 6.13
CA VAL A 84 18.33 8.01 7.41
C VAL A 84 17.01 7.74 8.13
N VAL A 85 16.14 8.75 8.24
CA VAL A 85 14.81 8.61 8.87
C VAL A 85 13.99 7.53 8.17
N SER A 86 13.97 7.53 6.84
CA SER A 86 13.29 6.50 6.04
C SER A 86 13.87 5.11 6.24
N SER A 87 15.19 4.95 6.30
CA SER A 87 15.83 3.65 6.57
C SER A 87 15.51 3.12 7.96
N VAL A 88 15.47 3.99 8.98
CA VAL A 88 15.01 3.63 10.32
C VAL A 88 13.55 3.19 10.29
N ALA A 89 12.68 3.91 9.59
CA ALA A 89 11.28 3.53 9.43
C ALA A 89 11.11 2.14 8.77
N MET A 90 11.92 1.83 7.74
CA MET A 90 11.95 0.47 7.14
C MET A 90 12.30 -0.61 8.15
N PHE A 91 13.27 -0.35 9.04
CA PHE A 91 13.64 -1.27 10.10
C PHE A 91 12.50 -1.49 11.10
N LEU A 92 11.82 -0.42 11.52
CA LEU A 92 10.65 -0.50 12.41
C LEU A 92 9.50 -1.27 11.77
N PHE A 93 9.29 -1.07 10.46
CA PHE A 93 8.31 -1.84 9.68
C PHE A 93 8.68 -3.31 9.61
N ALA A 94 9.95 -3.65 9.39
CA ALA A 94 10.42 -5.03 9.43
C ALA A 94 10.12 -5.66 10.81
N ILE A 95 10.47 -5.00 11.92
CA ILE A 95 10.14 -5.47 13.27
C ILE A 95 8.64 -5.74 13.41
N PHE A 96 7.80 -4.76 13.04
CA PHE A 96 6.35 -4.89 13.17
C PHE A 96 5.79 -6.06 12.35
N PHE A 97 6.16 -6.16 11.07
CA PHE A 97 5.60 -7.19 10.19
C PHE A 97 6.11 -8.60 10.51
N TYR A 98 7.30 -8.76 11.09
CA TYR A 98 7.76 -10.04 11.64
C TYR A 98 7.00 -10.44 12.91
N TYR A 99 6.60 -9.48 13.74
CA TYR A 99 5.71 -9.76 14.85
C TYR A 99 4.31 -10.13 14.36
N TYR A 100 3.75 -9.36 13.42
CA TYR A 100 2.47 -9.64 12.78
C TYR A 100 2.42 -11.05 12.17
N GLN A 101 3.46 -11.47 11.46
CA GLN A 101 3.58 -12.83 10.92
C GLN A 101 3.54 -13.93 11.98
N ALA A 102 4.10 -13.68 13.16
CA ALA A 102 4.08 -14.65 14.26
C ALA A 102 2.68 -14.84 14.86
N GLN A 103 1.80 -13.84 14.75
CA GLN A 103 0.43 -13.87 15.25
C GLN A 103 -0.60 -14.27 14.18
N LEU A 104 -0.15 -14.52 12.96
CA LEU A 104 -1.00 -14.63 11.79
C LEU A 104 -1.69 -16.00 11.74
N THR A 105 -3.01 -15.98 11.89
CA THR A 105 -3.90 -17.11 11.62
C THR A 105 -4.83 -16.76 10.45
N PRO A 106 -5.41 -17.73 9.72
CA PRO A 106 -6.38 -17.44 8.66
C PRO A 106 -7.54 -16.59 9.15
N LYS A 107 -8.05 -16.90 10.34
CA LYS A 107 -9.10 -16.16 11.01
C LYS A 107 -8.68 -14.72 11.32
N PHE A 108 -7.49 -14.52 11.88
CA PHE A 108 -6.98 -13.19 12.20
C PHE A 108 -6.72 -12.37 10.94
N PHE A 109 -6.11 -12.97 9.91
CA PHE A 109 -5.91 -12.34 8.60
C PHE A 109 -7.25 -11.90 7.99
N ARG A 110 -8.23 -12.80 7.99
CA ARG A 110 -9.58 -12.54 7.48
C ARG A 110 -10.25 -11.37 8.19
N LEU A 111 -10.22 -11.38 9.52
CA LEU A 111 -10.79 -10.29 10.32
C LEU A 111 -10.05 -8.97 10.08
N THR A 112 -8.73 -9.03 9.90
CA THR A 112 -7.90 -7.86 9.62
C THR A 112 -8.29 -7.20 8.30
N ILE A 113 -8.36 -7.96 7.20
CA ILE A 113 -8.74 -7.40 5.89
C ILE A 113 -10.22 -6.97 5.84
N GLU A 114 -11.12 -7.65 6.58
CA GLU A 114 -12.50 -7.20 6.77
C GLU A 114 -12.57 -5.85 7.50
N GLY A 115 -11.75 -5.68 8.54
CA GLY A 115 -11.63 -4.41 9.28
C GLY A 115 -11.01 -3.28 8.45
N VAL A 116 -9.99 -3.57 7.64
CA VAL A 116 -9.40 -2.61 6.69
C VAL A 116 -10.45 -2.17 5.67
N LEU A 117 -11.21 -3.11 5.09
CA LEU A 117 -12.25 -2.79 4.14
C LEU A 117 -13.36 -1.95 4.79
N ALA A 118 -13.77 -2.25 6.01
CA ALA A 118 -14.76 -1.44 6.74
C ALA A 118 -14.27 -0.03 7.05
N SER A 119 -13.02 0.11 7.49
CA SER A 119 -12.42 1.42 7.76
C SER A 119 -12.28 2.24 6.47
N SER A 120 -12.05 1.59 5.32
CA SER A 120 -12.00 2.26 4.02
C SER A 120 -13.35 2.86 3.59
N VAL A 121 -14.48 2.26 3.98
CA VAL A 121 -15.81 2.85 3.72
C VAL A 121 -15.98 4.15 4.48
N LEU A 122 -15.52 4.21 5.74
CA LEU A 122 -15.52 5.44 6.52
C LEU A 122 -14.62 6.50 5.87
N ALA A 123 -13.43 6.12 5.40
CA ALA A 123 -12.55 7.02 4.67
C ALA A 123 -13.20 7.56 3.38
N ALA A 124 -13.95 6.74 2.64
CA ALA A 124 -14.71 7.16 1.47
C ALA A 124 -15.82 8.17 1.81
N VAL A 125 -16.51 8.00 2.94
CA VAL A 125 -17.48 9.00 3.43
C VAL A 125 -16.76 10.31 3.75
N PHE A 126 -15.65 10.28 4.47
CA PHE A 126 -14.86 11.49 4.74
C PHE A 126 -14.35 12.16 3.45
N ALA A 127 -13.94 11.39 2.45
CA ALA A 127 -13.53 11.91 1.15
C ALA A 127 -14.66 12.67 0.45
N ALA A 128 -15.91 12.16 0.54
CA ALA A 128 -17.07 12.87 0.03
C ALA A 128 -17.30 14.19 0.79
N LEU A 129 -17.21 14.17 2.13
CA LEU A 129 -17.36 15.37 2.95
C LEU A 129 -16.29 16.43 2.62
N GLU A 130 -15.03 16.02 2.39
CA GLU A 130 -13.96 16.92 1.94
C GLU A 130 -14.25 17.48 0.55
N HIS A 131 -14.66 16.62 -0.39
CA HIS A 131 -14.94 17.02 -1.76
C HIS A 131 -16.05 18.07 -1.82
N PHE A 132 -17.15 17.85 -1.09
CA PHE A 132 -18.28 18.78 -0.99
C PHE A 132 -18.04 19.96 -0.03
N GLN A 133 -16.80 20.14 0.48
CA GLN A 133 -16.41 21.23 1.38
C GLN A 133 -17.23 21.30 2.67
N ILE A 134 -17.80 20.16 3.12
CA ILE A 134 -18.52 20.05 4.39
C ILE A 134 -17.53 20.00 5.56
N VAL A 135 -16.40 19.32 5.36
CA VAL A 135 -15.27 19.30 6.31
C VAL A 135 -14.04 19.92 5.66
N LYS A 136 -13.24 20.59 6.50
CA LYS A 136 -11.94 21.10 6.06
C LYS A 136 -10.92 19.96 6.07
N LYS A 137 -9.98 20.04 5.14
CA LYS A 137 -8.78 19.21 5.14
C LYS A 137 -8.00 19.39 6.43
N PHE A 138 -7.29 18.35 6.84
CA PHE A 138 -6.36 18.44 7.96
C PHE A 138 -5.27 19.48 7.66
N ASP A 139 -4.93 20.27 8.67
CA ASP A 139 -3.86 21.24 8.61
C ASP A 139 -2.56 20.61 9.10
N TYR A 140 -1.56 20.52 8.22
CA TYR A 140 -0.25 19.95 8.51
C TYR A 140 0.85 21.00 8.65
N THR A 141 0.50 22.30 8.71
CA THR A 141 1.45 23.41 8.89
C THR A 141 2.26 23.30 10.19
N PHE A 142 1.72 22.61 11.21
CA PHE A 142 2.43 22.32 12.46
C PHE A 142 3.69 21.44 12.28
N LEU A 143 3.78 20.68 11.18
CA LEU A 143 4.97 19.90 10.82
C LEU A 143 5.93 20.73 9.96
N SER A 144 5.40 21.41 8.95
CA SER A 144 6.15 22.36 8.12
C SER A 144 5.19 23.18 7.26
N PRO A 145 5.41 24.50 7.09
CA PRO A 145 4.63 25.32 6.15
C PRO A 145 4.65 24.79 4.71
N ARG A 146 5.71 24.07 4.32
CA ARG A 146 5.84 23.48 2.97
C ARG A 146 5.03 22.20 2.78
N MET A 147 4.56 21.59 3.87
CA MET A 147 3.74 20.38 3.82
C MET A 147 2.26 20.67 3.57
N GLN A 148 1.82 21.91 3.73
CA GLN A 148 0.45 22.30 3.39
C GLN A 148 0.35 22.58 1.88
N VAL A 149 0.22 21.53 1.09
CA VAL A 149 -0.05 21.65 -0.35
C VAL A 149 -1.57 21.63 -0.54
N TRP A 150 -2.13 22.78 -0.93
CA TRP A 150 -3.57 22.89 -1.16
C TRP A 150 -3.97 22.21 -2.47
N HIS A 151 -4.32 20.93 -2.41
CA HIS A 151 -4.85 20.19 -3.55
C HIS A 151 -6.34 20.54 -3.77
N GLN A 152 -6.62 21.65 -4.47
CA GLN A 152 -7.99 22.10 -4.76
C GLN A 152 -8.83 20.98 -5.35
N ASN A 153 -10.02 20.75 -4.77
CA ASN A 153 -11.02 19.79 -5.25
C ASN A 153 -10.56 18.31 -5.26
N ARG A 154 -9.48 17.97 -4.55
CA ARG A 154 -8.97 16.59 -4.43
C ARG A 154 -9.07 16.13 -3.00
N ALA A 155 -9.77 15.02 -2.75
CA ALA A 155 -9.84 14.41 -1.43
C ALA A 155 -8.53 13.71 -1.08
N GLU A 156 -8.08 13.89 0.17
CA GLU A 156 -6.87 13.28 0.73
C GLU A 156 -7.14 12.58 2.08
N VAL A 157 -8.26 12.92 2.74
CA VAL A 157 -8.72 12.32 4.00
C VAL A 157 -7.60 12.42 5.04
N ALA A 158 -7.27 11.31 5.68
CA ALA A 158 -6.24 11.19 6.70
C ALA A 158 -4.83 10.92 6.13
N PHE A 159 -4.71 10.86 4.80
CA PHE A 159 -3.55 10.28 4.12
C PHE A 159 -2.58 11.30 3.56
N PHE A 160 -2.71 12.59 3.92
CA PHE A 160 -1.82 13.70 3.55
C PHE A 160 -1.78 14.07 2.05
N ASN A 161 -1.89 13.11 1.14
CA ASN A 161 -1.81 13.33 -0.30
C ASN A 161 -2.89 12.52 -1.04
N PRO A 162 -3.57 13.12 -2.03
CA PRO A 162 -4.58 12.42 -2.84
C PRO A 162 -4.04 11.20 -3.59
N ASN A 163 -2.75 11.17 -3.95
CA ASN A 163 -2.16 10.01 -4.60
C ASN A 163 -1.99 8.82 -3.63
N TYR A 164 -1.67 9.10 -2.36
CA TYR A 164 -1.60 8.08 -1.31
C TYR A 164 -2.97 7.52 -1.00
N TYR A 165 -4.00 8.38 -0.90
CA TYR A 165 -5.36 7.90 -0.75
C TYR A 165 -5.83 7.09 -1.97
N GLY A 166 -5.51 7.54 -3.18
CA GLY A 166 -5.86 6.84 -4.41
C GLY A 166 -5.33 5.41 -4.48
N ILE A 167 -4.06 5.17 -4.14
CA ILE A 167 -3.50 3.80 -4.11
C ILE A 167 -4.11 2.95 -2.98
N ILE A 168 -4.46 3.56 -1.84
CA ILE A 168 -5.18 2.89 -0.74
C ILE A 168 -6.58 2.43 -1.21
N CYS A 169 -7.31 3.26 -1.95
CA CYS A 169 -8.57 2.85 -2.58
C CYS A 169 -8.36 1.66 -3.50
N CYS A 170 -7.31 1.65 -4.33
CA CYS A 170 -7.00 0.52 -5.21
C CYS A 170 -6.79 -0.78 -4.42
N PHE A 171 -6.02 -0.74 -3.33
CA PHE A 171 -5.81 -1.90 -2.46
C PHE A 171 -7.11 -2.38 -1.80
N CYS A 172 -7.94 -1.45 -1.31
CA CYS A 172 -9.22 -1.81 -0.68
C CYS A 172 -10.21 -2.43 -1.68
N ILE A 173 -10.23 -1.98 -2.94
CA ILE A 173 -11.04 -2.61 -3.99
C ILE A 173 -10.58 -4.05 -4.26
N MET A 174 -9.25 -4.29 -4.32
CA MET A 174 -8.71 -5.65 -4.49
C MET A 174 -9.04 -6.55 -3.29
N ILE A 175 -8.98 -6.02 -2.05
CA ILE A 175 -9.47 -6.73 -0.85
C ILE A 175 -10.96 -7.07 -1.00
N GLY A 176 -11.78 -6.14 -1.50
CA GLY A 176 -13.20 -6.37 -1.77
C GLY A 176 -13.44 -7.53 -2.76
N PHE A 177 -12.69 -7.59 -3.86
CA PHE A 177 -12.77 -8.71 -4.81
C PHE A 177 -12.37 -10.04 -4.16
N TYR A 178 -11.31 -10.02 -3.35
CA TYR A 178 -10.91 -11.19 -2.57
C TYR A 178 -12.02 -11.69 -1.65
N LEU A 179 -12.62 -10.81 -0.84
CA LEU A 179 -13.67 -11.18 0.09
C LEU A 179 -14.94 -11.69 -0.62
N ILE A 180 -15.35 -11.08 -1.74
CA ILE A 180 -16.49 -11.54 -2.56
C ILE A 180 -16.28 -12.97 -3.04
N SER A 181 -15.08 -13.27 -3.54
CA SER A 181 -14.77 -14.57 -4.16
C SER A 181 -14.56 -15.71 -3.15
N THR A 182 -14.29 -15.37 -1.88
CA THR A 182 -13.95 -16.35 -0.85
C THR A 182 -15.02 -16.51 0.22
N THR A 183 -15.95 -15.56 0.37
CA THR A 183 -17.04 -15.68 1.36
C THR A 183 -18.26 -16.43 0.82
N LYS A 184 -18.83 -17.33 1.63
CA LYS A 184 -20.22 -17.81 1.44
C LYS A 184 -21.28 -16.92 2.09
N LEU A 185 -20.88 -15.95 2.93
CA LEU A 185 -21.83 -15.08 3.65
C LEU A 185 -22.40 -14.02 2.72
N ARG A 186 -23.72 -14.10 2.47
CA ARG A 186 -24.42 -13.16 1.58
C ARG A 186 -24.27 -11.69 2.03
N TRP A 187 -24.35 -11.43 3.34
CA TRP A 187 -24.19 -10.07 3.86
C TRP A 187 -22.77 -9.53 3.63
N LEU A 188 -21.73 -10.35 3.83
CA LEU A 188 -20.34 -9.92 3.64
C LEU A 188 -20.05 -9.68 2.16
N ARG A 189 -20.65 -10.48 1.28
CA ARG A 189 -20.59 -10.27 -0.17
C ARG A 189 -21.24 -8.94 -0.56
N ILE A 190 -22.43 -8.64 -0.03
CA ILE A 190 -23.13 -7.36 -0.26
C ILE A 190 -22.31 -6.19 0.28
N PHE A 191 -21.82 -6.29 1.52
CA PHE A 191 -20.96 -5.30 2.13
C PHE A 191 -19.69 -5.05 1.31
N SER A 192 -19.03 -6.11 0.84
CA SER A 192 -17.82 -5.99 0.02
C SER A 192 -18.11 -5.30 -1.32
N MET A 193 -19.27 -5.56 -1.94
CA MET A 193 -19.70 -4.82 -3.14
C MET A 193 -19.91 -3.34 -2.84
N ILE A 194 -20.61 -3.00 -1.75
CA ILE A 194 -20.80 -1.60 -1.32
C ILE A 194 -19.45 -0.94 -1.07
N ALA A 195 -18.52 -1.62 -0.40
CA ALA A 195 -17.20 -1.09 -0.10
C ALA A 195 -16.35 -0.87 -1.35
N ILE A 196 -16.46 -1.73 -2.37
CA ILE A 196 -15.83 -1.51 -3.68
C ILE A 196 -16.36 -0.22 -4.31
N PHE A 197 -17.69 -0.03 -4.37
CA PHE A 197 -18.28 1.20 -4.90
C PHE A 197 -17.85 2.42 -4.09
N ALA A 198 -17.86 2.35 -2.75
CA ALA A 198 -17.41 3.44 -1.89
C ALA A 198 -15.95 3.84 -2.18
N ASN A 199 -15.05 2.87 -2.33
CA ASN A 199 -13.65 3.15 -2.68
C ASN A 199 -13.48 3.63 -4.12
N LEU A 200 -14.34 3.22 -5.06
CA LEU A 200 -14.35 3.78 -6.42
C LEU A 200 -14.78 5.26 -6.42
N PHE A 201 -15.78 5.64 -5.61
CA PHE A 201 -16.14 7.04 -5.39
C PHE A 201 -15.01 7.81 -4.68
N GLY A 202 -14.43 7.24 -3.62
CA GLY A 202 -13.28 7.80 -2.93
C GLY A 202 -12.10 8.06 -3.88
N LEU A 203 -11.80 7.09 -4.74
CA LEU A 203 -10.77 7.20 -5.79
C LEU A 203 -11.10 8.33 -6.77
N ASN A 204 -12.35 8.43 -7.23
CA ASN A 204 -12.78 9.52 -8.10
C ASN A 204 -12.57 10.90 -7.44
N PHE A 205 -12.90 11.06 -6.16
CA PHE A 205 -12.69 12.32 -5.43
C PHE A 205 -11.21 12.70 -5.28
N THR A 206 -10.28 11.74 -5.35
CA THR A 206 -8.84 12.05 -5.33
C THR A 206 -8.35 12.69 -6.63
N GLN A 207 -9.11 12.54 -7.72
CA GLN A 207 -8.70 12.92 -9.08
C GLN A 207 -7.32 12.35 -9.49
N ASN A 208 -6.89 11.23 -8.88
CA ASN A 208 -5.61 10.59 -9.17
C ASN A 208 -5.70 9.79 -10.48
N ARG A 209 -5.32 10.42 -11.59
CA ARG A 209 -5.34 9.82 -12.93
C ARG A 209 -4.54 8.53 -13.06
N THR A 210 -3.43 8.44 -12.33
CA THR A 210 -2.47 7.33 -12.42
C THR A 210 -2.97 6.06 -11.72
N ALA A 211 -3.90 6.20 -10.77
CA ALA A 211 -4.52 5.08 -10.08
C ALA A 211 -5.56 4.33 -10.93
N PHE A 212 -6.07 4.93 -12.02
CA PHE A 212 -7.05 4.29 -12.89
C PHE A 212 -6.47 3.15 -13.73
N PRO A 213 -5.36 3.35 -14.47
CA PRO A 213 -4.65 2.22 -15.07
C PRO A 213 -4.31 1.15 -14.01
N ALA A 214 -3.82 1.56 -12.84
CA ALA A 214 -3.44 0.63 -11.79
C ALA A 214 -4.60 -0.27 -11.33
N ILE A 215 -5.80 0.29 -11.10
CA ILE A 215 -6.95 -0.52 -10.71
C ILE A 215 -7.49 -1.38 -11.85
N ILE A 216 -7.45 -0.91 -13.09
CA ILE A 216 -7.85 -1.70 -14.26
C ILE A 216 -6.96 -2.94 -14.39
N PHE A 217 -5.64 -2.75 -14.41
CA PHE A 217 -4.70 -3.86 -14.53
C PHE A 217 -4.73 -4.78 -13.31
N GLY A 218 -4.85 -4.22 -12.10
CA GLY A 218 -5.04 -5.00 -10.87
C GLY A 218 -6.30 -5.88 -10.93
N ALA A 219 -7.43 -5.32 -11.36
CA ALA A 219 -8.69 -6.04 -11.54
C ALA A 219 -8.57 -7.14 -12.60
N ILE A 220 -7.96 -6.84 -13.75
CA ILE A 220 -7.71 -7.83 -14.82
C ILE A 220 -6.91 -9.01 -14.28
N ILE A 221 -5.79 -8.76 -13.58
CA ILE A 221 -4.95 -9.81 -13.02
C ILE A 221 -5.69 -10.62 -11.95
N TYR A 222 -6.47 -9.97 -11.08
CA TYR A 222 -7.29 -10.66 -10.09
C TYR A 222 -8.30 -11.60 -10.75
N LEU A 223 -9.08 -11.09 -11.71
CA LEU A 223 -10.12 -11.84 -12.41
C LEU A 223 -9.52 -12.95 -13.28
N PHE A 224 -8.38 -12.72 -13.93
CA PHE A 224 -7.68 -13.71 -14.72
C PHE A 224 -7.19 -14.88 -13.85
N THR A 225 -6.70 -14.58 -12.65
CA THR A 225 -6.23 -15.61 -11.72
C THR A 225 -7.37 -16.46 -11.17
N THR A 226 -8.55 -15.86 -10.96
CA THR A 226 -9.68 -16.48 -10.24
C THR A 226 -10.75 -17.09 -11.14
N ILE A 227 -11.10 -16.46 -12.25
CA ILE A 227 -12.17 -16.88 -13.15
C ILE A 227 -11.61 -17.76 -14.28
N LYS A 228 -11.96 -19.05 -14.29
CA LYS A 228 -11.54 -19.98 -15.35
C LYS A 228 -12.37 -19.87 -16.63
N ASN A 229 -13.65 -19.50 -16.53
CA ASN A 229 -14.54 -19.45 -17.67
C ASN A 229 -14.33 -18.12 -18.43
N TRP A 230 -13.82 -18.21 -19.66
CA TRP A 230 -13.53 -17.06 -20.52
C TRP A 230 -14.74 -16.12 -20.70
N ARG A 231 -15.95 -16.65 -20.84
CA ARG A 231 -17.16 -15.82 -20.97
C ARG A 231 -17.46 -15.06 -19.69
N ALA A 232 -17.36 -15.73 -18.54
CA ALA A 232 -17.54 -15.09 -17.24
C ALA A 232 -16.45 -14.05 -16.95
N PHE A 233 -15.21 -14.30 -17.41
CA PHE A 233 -14.10 -13.36 -17.32
C PHE A 233 -14.41 -12.07 -18.11
N TRP A 234 -14.73 -12.17 -19.40
CA TRP A 234 -15.05 -10.99 -20.20
C TRP A 234 -16.32 -10.28 -19.77
N LEU A 235 -17.33 -11.02 -19.28
CA LEU A 235 -18.52 -10.41 -18.68
C LEU A 235 -18.14 -9.58 -17.44
N SER A 236 -17.28 -10.11 -16.57
CA SER A 236 -16.82 -9.40 -15.37
C SER A 236 -16.00 -8.15 -15.72
N ILE A 237 -15.15 -8.25 -16.75
CA ILE A 237 -14.40 -7.10 -17.30
C ILE A 237 -15.37 -6.06 -17.87
N GLY A 238 -16.39 -6.48 -18.63
CA GLY A 238 -17.39 -5.59 -19.20
C GLY A 238 -18.18 -4.84 -18.12
N VAL A 239 -18.68 -5.55 -17.10
CA VAL A 239 -19.41 -4.95 -15.96
C VAL A 239 -18.52 -3.98 -15.18
N PHE A 240 -17.28 -4.37 -14.91
CA PHE A 240 -16.32 -3.50 -14.23
C PHE A 240 -15.99 -2.26 -15.08
N GLY A 241 -15.79 -2.44 -16.39
CA GLY A 241 -15.54 -1.36 -17.34
C GLY A 241 -16.69 -0.38 -17.47
N VAL A 242 -17.95 -0.84 -17.47
CA VAL A 242 -19.14 0.02 -17.44
C VAL A 242 -19.21 0.81 -16.13
N GLY A 243 -18.98 0.16 -14.99
CA GLY A 243 -18.92 0.83 -13.69
C GLY A 243 -17.85 1.92 -13.66
N LEU A 244 -16.70 1.66 -14.27
CA LEU A 244 -15.61 2.62 -14.40
C LEU A 244 -16.00 3.77 -15.35
N ALA A 245 -16.54 3.48 -16.53
CA ALA A 245 -16.96 4.47 -17.52
C ALA A 245 -18.04 5.42 -16.98
N PHE A 246 -18.99 4.91 -16.19
CA PHE A 246 -20.00 5.73 -15.50
C PHE A 246 -19.36 6.72 -14.52
N LEU A 247 -18.32 6.32 -13.81
CA LEU A 247 -17.55 7.20 -12.92
C LEU A 247 -16.72 8.25 -13.69
N PHE A 248 -16.55 8.07 -15.00
CA PHE A 248 -15.85 8.98 -15.90
C PHE A 248 -16.78 9.86 -16.76
N SER A 249 -18.07 9.55 -16.85
CA SER A 249 -18.99 10.17 -17.82
C SER A 249 -19.73 11.41 -17.30
N SER A 250 -19.21 12.14 -16.31
CA SER A 250 -19.89 13.33 -15.76
C SER A 250 -18.90 14.43 -15.33
N ASP A 251 -19.40 15.64 -15.05
CA ASP A 251 -18.67 16.73 -14.38
C ASP A 251 -18.14 16.35 -12.97
N LEU A 252 -18.48 15.15 -12.49
CA LEU A 252 -17.93 14.49 -11.30
C LEU A 252 -16.72 13.59 -11.63
N GLY A 253 -16.35 13.44 -12.90
CA GLY A 253 -15.29 12.56 -13.40
C GLY A 253 -13.88 13.15 -13.23
N VAL A 254 -12.88 12.38 -13.67
CA VAL A 254 -11.51 12.88 -13.78
C VAL A 254 -11.43 13.92 -14.90
N ARG A 255 -11.00 15.14 -14.58
CA ARG A 255 -10.73 16.15 -15.61
C ARG A 255 -9.63 15.63 -16.55
N MET A 256 -9.93 15.35 -17.81
CA MET A 256 -8.90 14.91 -18.78
C MET A 256 -8.14 16.09 -19.42
N GLY A 257 -8.65 17.31 -19.32
CA GLY A 257 -8.11 18.49 -20.01
C GLY A 257 -6.73 19.00 -19.54
N THR A 258 -6.13 18.44 -18.49
CA THR A 258 -4.75 18.80 -18.06
C THR A 258 -3.79 17.61 -18.07
N LEU A 259 -4.12 16.54 -18.81
CA LEU A 259 -3.31 15.33 -18.88
C LEU A 259 -1.90 15.65 -19.41
N ASP A 260 -1.82 16.42 -20.51
CA ASP A 260 -0.57 16.72 -21.20
C ASP A 260 0.41 17.49 -20.32
N SER A 261 -0.04 18.58 -19.70
CA SER A 261 0.78 19.36 -18.74
C SER A 261 1.29 18.52 -17.56
N SER A 262 0.48 17.56 -17.09
CA SER A 262 0.89 16.68 -15.98
C SER A 262 1.89 15.61 -16.39
N MET A 263 1.93 15.23 -17.67
CA MET A 263 2.90 14.28 -18.18
C MET A 263 4.24 14.95 -18.51
N GLU A 264 4.22 16.16 -19.07
CA GLU A 264 5.42 16.97 -19.30
C GLU A 264 6.20 17.21 -18.00
N GLU A 265 5.50 17.58 -16.93
CA GLU A 265 6.08 17.74 -15.60
C GLU A 265 6.73 16.44 -15.10
N ARG A 266 6.04 15.30 -15.23
CA ARG A 266 6.61 13.99 -14.83
C ARG A 266 7.86 13.63 -15.63
N VAL A 267 7.85 13.84 -16.95
CA VAL A 267 9.02 13.58 -17.79
C VAL A 267 10.20 14.46 -17.38
N SER A 268 9.96 15.73 -17.04
CA SER A 268 11.00 16.63 -16.50
C SER A 268 11.60 16.08 -15.20
N ILE A 269 10.75 15.65 -14.25
CA ILE A 269 11.18 15.06 -12.98
C ILE A 269 11.95 13.74 -13.20
N TRP A 270 11.50 12.90 -14.13
CA TRP A 270 12.17 11.66 -14.49
C TRP A 270 13.55 11.91 -15.07
N ASN A 271 13.68 12.89 -15.97
CA ASN A 271 14.96 13.29 -16.53
C ASN A 271 15.92 13.82 -15.45
N ALA A 272 15.42 14.63 -14.52
CA ALA A 272 16.18 15.10 -13.37
C ALA A 272 16.62 13.94 -12.45
N GLY A 273 15.71 13.01 -12.14
CA GLY A 273 16.02 11.79 -11.38
C GLY A 273 17.12 10.96 -12.06
N MET A 274 17.05 10.79 -13.38
CA MET A 274 18.09 10.10 -14.14
C MET A 274 19.42 10.86 -14.19
N ALA A 275 19.39 12.20 -14.24
CA ALA A 275 20.60 13.01 -14.18
C ALA A 275 21.30 12.87 -12.82
N LEU A 276 20.55 12.84 -11.72
CA LEU A 276 21.08 12.59 -10.38
C LEU A 276 21.62 11.16 -10.24
N PHE A 277 20.90 10.16 -10.74
CA PHE A 277 21.36 8.75 -10.71
C PHE A 277 22.74 8.60 -11.37
N LYS A 278 22.97 9.28 -12.50
CA LYS A 278 24.25 9.23 -13.22
C LYS A 278 25.43 9.79 -12.41
N GLN A 279 25.20 10.58 -11.37
CA GLN A 279 26.27 11.13 -10.51
C GLN A 279 26.78 10.10 -9.50
N ASN A 280 25.92 9.18 -9.04
CA ASN A 280 26.28 8.12 -8.11
C ASN A 280 25.53 6.79 -8.42
N PRO A 281 25.79 6.18 -9.59
CA PRO A 281 24.95 5.09 -10.10
C PRO A 281 25.15 3.77 -9.36
N PHE A 282 26.32 3.56 -8.75
CA PHE A 282 26.64 2.30 -8.10
C PHE A 282 26.03 2.23 -6.70
N TRP A 283 26.16 3.33 -5.92
CA TRP A 283 25.81 3.35 -4.51
C TRP A 283 24.46 4.04 -4.22
N GLY A 284 24.11 5.10 -4.97
CA GLY A 284 23.00 5.99 -4.59
C GLY A 284 23.29 6.80 -3.32
N GLU A 285 22.30 7.58 -2.88
CA GLU A 285 22.39 8.51 -1.73
C GLU A 285 21.30 8.25 -0.67
N GLY A 286 20.67 7.09 -0.77
CA GLY A 286 19.60 6.61 0.10
C GLY A 286 18.21 7.14 -0.26
N PRO A 287 17.18 6.79 0.52
CA PRO A 287 15.81 7.14 0.19
C PRO A 287 15.60 8.65 0.13
N LEU A 288 14.64 9.11 -0.70
CA LEU A 288 14.35 10.53 -0.90
C LEU A 288 15.55 11.33 -1.48
N THR A 289 16.43 10.65 -2.23
CA THR A 289 17.58 11.30 -2.89
C THR A 289 17.15 12.45 -3.79
N TYR A 290 16.03 12.35 -4.52
CA TYR A 290 15.56 13.46 -5.36
C TYR A 290 15.36 14.74 -4.53
N MET A 291 14.58 14.66 -3.45
CA MET A 291 14.33 15.80 -2.54
C MET A 291 15.62 16.36 -1.93
N HIS A 292 16.59 15.50 -1.62
CA HIS A 292 17.87 15.91 -1.07
C HIS A 292 18.75 16.63 -2.11
N SER A 293 18.74 16.13 -3.36
CA SER A 293 19.80 16.41 -4.33
C SER A 293 19.37 17.22 -5.55
N PHE A 294 18.07 17.50 -5.75
CA PHE A 294 17.56 18.34 -6.83
C PHE A 294 18.28 19.71 -6.98
N PRO A 295 18.73 20.41 -5.91
CA PRO A 295 19.39 21.71 -6.06
C PRO A 295 20.72 21.60 -6.80
N ARG A 296 21.41 20.45 -6.73
CA ARG A 296 22.71 20.24 -7.39
C ARG A 296 22.64 20.36 -8.91
N ILE A 297 21.47 20.10 -9.49
CA ILE A 297 21.24 20.14 -10.94
C ILE A 297 20.27 21.25 -11.34
N GLY A 298 19.86 22.12 -10.41
CA GLY A 298 18.90 23.19 -10.68
C GLY A 298 17.52 22.70 -11.12
N ALA A 299 17.10 21.49 -10.70
CA ALA A 299 15.79 20.94 -11.02
C ALA A 299 14.68 21.57 -10.15
N PRO A 300 13.38 21.42 -10.51
CA PRO A 300 12.28 21.81 -9.63
C PRO A 300 12.22 20.91 -8.39
N TYR A 301 11.81 21.51 -7.25
CA TYR A 301 11.59 20.80 -6.00
C TYR A 301 10.41 19.82 -6.14
N HIS A 302 10.65 18.55 -5.77
CA HIS A 302 9.63 17.53 -5.53
C HIS A 302 10.13 16.59 -4.42
N GLU A 303 9.22 15.87 -3.77
CA GLU A 303 9.55 14.94 -2.69
C GLU A 303 10.30 13.69 -3.18
N HIS A 304 10.06 13.28 -4.44
CA HIS A 304 10.62 12.07 -5.05
C HIS A 304 10.54 12.14 -6.58
N ALA A 305 11.21 11.21 -7.27
CA ALA A 305 11.31 11.21 -8.73
C ALA A 305 10.02 10.77 -9.47
N HIS A 306 8.85 10.75 -8.80
CA HIS A 306 7.55 10.32 -9.33
C HIS A 306 7.58 9.06 -10.22
N SER A 307 8.41 8.09 -9.88
CA SER A 307 8.45 6.76 -10.48
C SER A 307 9.16 5.82 -9.53
N ILE A 308 8.52 4.72 -9.12
CA ILE A 308 9.14 3.71 -8.27
C ILE A 308 10.43 3.16 -8.89
N TYR A 309 10.48 3.05 -10.22
CA TYR A 309 11.61 2.49 -10.94
C TYR A 309 12.82 3.42 -10.92
N ILE A 310 12.60 4.69 -11.29
CA ILE A 310 13.65 5.71 -11.31
C ILE A 310 14.10 6.02 -9.88
N ASP A 311 13.16 6.18 -8.95
CA ASP A 311 13.47 6.54 -7.57
C ASP A 311 14.22 5.42 -6.84
N THR A 312 13.93 4.14 -7.13
CA THR A 312 14.66 3.00 -6.56
C THR A 312 16.12 3.02 -6.99
N ILE A 313 16.41 3.13 -8.29
CA ILE A 313 17.80 3.13 -8.77
C ILE A 313 18.54 4.41 -8.34
N LEU A 314 17.84 5.55 -8.32
CA LEU A 314 18.37 6.83 -7.84
C LEU A 314 18.76 6.74 -6.35
N SER A 315 17.86 6.21 -5.52
CA SER A 315 18.05 6.14 -4.08
C SER A 315 19.10 5.11 -3.67
N TYR A 316 19.10 3.92 -4.29
CA TYR A 316 19.89 2.79 -3.79
C TYR A 316 21.07 2.40 -4.69
N GLY A 317 21.20 3.03 -5.86
CA GLY A 317 22.15 2.61 -6.89
C GLY A 317 21.88 1.19 -7.39
N VAL A 318 22.79 0.69 -8.23
CA VAL A 318 22.74 -0.70 -8.71
C VAL A 318 22.87 -1.69 -7.54
N VAL A 319 23.78 -1.43 -6.59
CA VAL A 319 24.05 -2.36 -5.48
C VAL A 319 22.81 -2.57 -4.61
N GLY A 320 22.21 -1.49 -4.10
CA GLY A 320 21.04 -1.62 -3.24
C GLY A 320 19.81 -2.13 -3.98
N THR A 321 19.66 -1.80 -5.27
CA THR A 321 18.58 -2.37 -6.12
C THR A 321 18.72 -3.88 -6.25
N VAL A 322 19.94 -4.40 -6.48
CA VAL A 322 20.21 -5.85 -6.53
C VAL A 322 19.93 -6.50 -5.18
N LEU A 323 20.36 -5.88 -4.06
CA LEU A 323 20.07 -6.39 -2.72
C LEU A 323 18.57 -6.51 -2.46
N LEU A 324 17.78 -5.51 -2.86
CA LEU A 324 16.32 -5.53 -2.75
C LEU A 324 15.71 -6.65 -3.61
N GLY A 325 16.25 -6.87 -4.82
CA GLY A 325 15.86 -7.98 -5.69
C GLY A 325 16.14 -9.35 -5.05
N ILE A 326 17.32 -9.55 -4.47
CA ILE A 326 17.69 -10.79 -3.77
C ILE A 326 16.81 -10.98 -2.52
N ALA A 327 16.56 -9.93 -1.74
CA ALA A 327 15.67 -9.99 -0.58
C ALA A 327 14.24 -10.43 -0.95
N SER A 328 13.81 -10.12 -2.18
CA SER A 328 12.49 -10.47 -2.71
C SER A 328 12.40 -11.90 -3.26
N ALA A 329 13.52 -12.63 -3.41
CA ALA A 329 13.54 -13.94 -4.03
C ALA A 329 12.68 -14.99 -3.29
N THR A 330 12.67 -14.96 -1.95
CA THR A 330 11.88 -15.91 -1.15
C THR A 330 10.37 -15.67 -1.32
N PRO A 331 9.84 -14.45 -1.11
CA PRO A 331 8.44 -14.14 -1.42
C PRO A 331 8.03 -14.50 -2.86
N VAL A 332 8.89 -14.20 -3.85
CA VAL A 332 8.62 -14.54 -5.27
C VAL A 332 8.50 -16.05 -5.46
N ARG A 333 9.41 -16.84 -4.88
CA ARG A 333 9.33 -18.30 -4.94
C ARG A 333 8.03 -18.83 -4.31
N MET A 334 7.61 -18.26 -3.19
CA MET A 334 6.34 -18.64 -2.55
C MET A 334 5.13 -18.35 -3.45
N LEU A 335 5.13 -17.22 -4.17
CA LEU A 335 4.07 -16.93 -5.15
C LEU A 335 4.05 -17.94 -6.30
N ILE A 336 5.22 -18.34 -6.80
CA ILE A 336 5.36 -19.37 -7.83
C ILE A 336 4.83 -20.70 -7.32
N ASP A 337 5.22 -21.13 -6.11
CA ASP A 337 4.76 -22.38 -5.51
C ASP A 337 3.22 -22.36 -5.29
N MET A 338 2.67 -21.21 -4.87
CA MET A 338 1.23 -21.04 -4.72
C MET A 338 0.47 -21.11 -6.06
N SER A 339 1.08 -20.67 -7.16
CA SER A 339 0.46 -20.71 -8.49
C SER A 339 0.14 -22.12 -8.99
N GLN A 340 0.87 -23.13 -8.47
CA GLN A 340 0.67 -24.54 -8.82
C GLN A 340 -0.49 -25.19 -8.07
N VAL A 341 -1.11 -24.50 -7.09
CA VAL A 341 -2.18 -25.06 -6.25
C VAL A 341 -3.52 -24.36 -6.54
N PRO A 342 -4.48 -25.03 -7.21
CA PRO A 342 -5.72 -24.39 -7.66
C PRO A 342 -6.57 -23.75 -6.56
N SER A 343 -6.59 -24.33 -5.35
CA SER A 343 -7.35 -23.78 -4.20
C SER A 343 -6.84 -22.42 -3.73
N LYS A 344 -5.62 -22.04 -4.12
CA LYS A 344 -4.98 -20.78 -3.70
C LYS A 344 -5.18 -19.62 -4.66
N ARG A 345 -5.82 -19.86 -5.80
CA ARG A 345 -6.01 -18.84 -6.84
C ARG A 345 -6.63 -17.53 -6.31
N PRO A 346 -7.61 -17.53 -5.37
CA PRO A 346 -8.12 -16.27 -4.82
C PRO A 346 -7.07 -15.46 -4.07
N ILE A 347 -6.32 -16.07 -3.14
CA ILE A 347 -5.32 -15.35 -2.36
C ILE A 347 -4.09 -14.97 -3.21
N LEU A 348 -3.69 -15.84 -4.15
CA LEU A 348 -2.67 -15.51 -5.14
C LEU A 348 -3.10 -14.34 -6.02
N GLY A 349 -4.36 -14.33 -6.48
CA GLY A 349 -4.94 -13.23 -7.24
C GLY A 349 -4.86 -11.92 -6.46
N LEU A 350 -5.14 -11.94 -5.15
CA LEU A 350 -4.98 -10.77 -4.28
C LEU A 350 -3.52 -10.27 -4.27
N TYR A 351 -2.54 -11.13 -4.02
CA TYR A 351 -1.12 -10.75 -4.02
C TYR A 351 -0.65 -10.20 -5.37
N LEU A 352 -0.97 -10.90 -6.47
CA LEU A 352 -0.60 -10.47 -7.82
C LEU A 352 -1.29 -9.16 -8.19
N SER A 353 -2.53 -8.94 -7.78
CA SER A 353 -3.24 -7.68 -8.02
C SER A 353 -2.63 -6.51 -7.25
N PHE A 354 -2.18 -6.70 -6.00
CA PHE A 354 -1.45 -5.69 -5.23
C PHE A 354 -0.12 -5.33 -5.90
N LEU A 355 0.65 -6.33 -6.31
CA LEU A 355 1.90 -6.14 -7.04
C LEU A 355 1.66 -5.40 -8.36
N THR A 356 0.59 -5.74 -9.08
CA THR A 356 0.21 -5.08 -10.34
C THR A 356 -0.19 -3.62 -10.11
N VAL A 357 -1.00 -3.34 -9.08
CA VAL A 357 -1.36 -1.96 -8.71
C VAL A 357 -0.10 -1.14 -8.41
N VAL A 358 0.83 -1.68 -7.61
CA VAL A 358 2.11 -1.02 -7.31
C VAL A 358 2.94 -0.83 -8.57
N ALA A 359 3.06 -1.85 -9.42
CA ALA A 359 3.89 -1.78 -10.63
C ALA A 359 3.38 -0.74 -11.62
N VAL A 360 2.06 -0.68 -11.84
CA VAL A 360 1.43 0.24 -12.81
C VAL A 360 1.33 1.65 -12.25
N HIS A 361 0.88 1.81 -11.01
CA HIS A 361 0.87 3.13 -10.33
C HIS A 361 2.29 3.67 -10.20
N GLY A 362 3.23 2.78 -9.88
CA GLY A 362 4.65 3.03 -9.71
C GLY A 362 5.36 3.57 -10.95
N ILE A 363 4.80 3.43 -12.16
CA ILE A 363 5.35 4.09 -13.34
C ILE A 363 5.33 5.60 -13.13
N PHE A 364 4.25 6.11 -12.54
CA PHE A 364 3.94 7.53 -12.45
C PHE A 364 4.11 8.11 -11.06
N ASP A 365 4.27 7.32 -10.00
CA ASP A 365 4.43 7.87 -8.66
C ASP A 365 5.18 6.92 -7.71
N LEU A 366 5.59 7.44 -6.56
CA LEU A 366 6.18 6.68 -5.45
C LEU A 366 5.17 6.55 -4.29
N ALA A 367 3.87 6.48 -4.57
CA ALA A 367 2.85 6.49 -3.52
C ALA A 367 2.94 5.32 -2.55
N LEU A 368 3.56 4.20 -2.95
CA LEU A 368 3.81 3.08 -2.05
C LEU A 368 4.74 3.46 -0.89
N PHE A 369 5.72 4.35 -1.11
CA PHE A 369 6.72 4.70 -0.09
C PHE A 369 6.16 5.49 1.10
N TRP A 370 4.92 5.97 1.00
CA TRP A 370 4.23 6.57 2.12
C TRP A 370 3.86 5.54 3.20
N ILE A 371 3.90 5.96 4.46
CA ILE A 371 3.81 5.07 5.61
C ILE A 371 2.50 4.26 5.64
N GLN A 372 1.35 4.88 5.39
CA GLN A 372 0.04 4.22 5.45
C GLN A 372 -0.21 3.28 4.26
N SER A 373 0.20 3.67 3.05
CA SER A 373 0.05 2.85 1.84
C SER A 373 1.01 1.66 1.84
N SER A 374 2.29 1.86 2.24
CA SER A 374 3.25 0.79 2.51
C SER A 374 2.69 -0.20 3.53
N PHE A 375 2.06 0.30 4.59
CA PHE A 375 1.52 -0.56 5.64
C PHE A 375 0.43 -1.49 5.13
N ILE A 376 -0.55 -1.00 4.36
CA ILE A 376 -1.60 -1.85 3.77
C ILE A 376 -1.02 -2.86 2.79
N PHE A 377 -0.07 -2.43 1.96
CA PHE A 377 0.61 -3.32 1.03
C PHE A 377 1.33 -4.45 1.77
N LEU A 378 2.14 -4.11 2.78
CA LEU A 378 2.89 -5.08 3.58
C LEU A 378 1.98 -5.95 4.45
N LEU A 379 0.84 -5.45 4.92
CA LEU A 379 -0.16 -6.23 5.64
C LEU A 379 -0.64 -7.43 4.82
N VAL A 380 -0.90 -7.21 3.54
CA VAL A 380 -1.28 -8.27 2.62
C VAL A 380 -0.07 -9.10 2.22
N MET A 381 1.03 -8.51 1.75
CA MET A 381 2.18 -9.27 1.27
C MET A 381 2.88 -10.09 2.37
N CYS A 382 2.94 -9.60 3.60
CA CYS A 382 3.52 -10.32 4.72
C CYS A 382 2.61 -11.45 5.24
N SER A 383 1.40 -11.62 4.72
CA SER A 383 0.57 -12.80 4.99
C SER A 383 0.96 -14.03 4.17
N LEU A 384 1.86 -13.89 3.18
CA LEU A 384 2.36 -14.98 2.33
C LEU A 384 2.78 -16.26 3.09
N PRO A 385 3.45 -16.19 4.27
CA PRO A 385 3.84 -17.39 5.01
C PRO A 385 2.70 -18.16 5.68
N LEU A 386 1.45 -17.70 5.61
CA LEU A 386 0.28 -18.46 6.08
C LEU A 386 0.32 -19.88 5.51
N LYS A 387 0.41 -20.86 6.43
CA LYS A 387 0.64 -22.25 6.08
C LYS A 387 -0.43 -22.80 5.13
N HIS A 388 0.03 -23.60 4.17
CA HIS A 388 -0.78 -24.21 3.11
C HIS A 388 -1.96 -25.04 3.64
N SER A 389 -1.84 -25.63 4.84
CA SER A 389 -2.85 -26.48 5.46
C SER A 389 -4.07 -25.72 6.00
N MET A 390 -4.02 -24.38 6.02
CA MET A 390 -5.07 -23.55 6.61
C MET A 390 -5.79 -22.67 5.57
N ILE A 391 -5.52 -22.88 4.28
CA ILE A 391 -6.13 -22.11 3.19
C ILE A 391 -7.60 -22.49 3.01
N ASP A 392 -7.97 -23.73 3.31
CA ASP A 392 -9.37 -24.15 3.31
C ASP A 392 -10.19 -23.41 4.39
N GLU A 393 -9.53 -22.86 5.43
CA GLU A 393 -10.15 -21.99 6.45
C GLU A 393 -10.28 -20.52 6.01
N LEU A 394 -9.68 -20.13 4.87
CA LEU A 394 -9.86 -18.80 4.27
C LEU A 394 -11.15 -18.71 3.44
N VAL A 395 -11.80 -19.84 3.18
CA VAL A 395 -13.06 -19.96 2.45
C VAL A 395 -14.16 -20.39 3.43
N ASP A 396 -14.90 -19.42 3.95
CA ASP A 396 -16.11 -19.68 4.77
C ASP A 396 -17.14 -20.47 3.97
#